data_AF-A0A1G2T5T1-F1
#
_entry.id   AF-A0A1G2T5T1-F1
#
_cell.length_a   1.000
_cell.length_b   1.000
_cell.length_c   1.000
_cell.angle_alpha   90.00
_cell.angle_beta   90.00
_cell.angle_gamma   90.00
#
_symmetry.space_group_name_H-M   'P 1'
#
loop_
_entity.id
_entity.type
_entity.pdbx_description
1 polymer ?
#
loop_
_entity_poly.entity_id
_entity_poly.type
_entity_poly.pdbx_seq_one_letter_code
_entity_poly.pdbx_strand_id
1 'polypeptide(L)'
;MNIQKIMFLKLRFVMSFIFLWAFFDKLFGLGFATTSSKAWLNGASPTTGFLSGAVKGPLAPIFHSLAGVAIVDWLFMLGLLFIGLTLLFNKYVLWGAVAGIIMMVLMWLALLFPANNPLIDEHIVYALVLALLAIKSKKGELSYR
;
A
#
# COMPACT_ATOMS: atom_id res chain seq x y z
N MET A 1 23.24 -17.07 11.43
CA MET A 1 21.86 -16.52 11.46
C MET A 1 20.96 -17.44 10.63
N ASN A 2 19.80 -17.85 11.14
CA ASN A 2 18.86 -18.72 10.40
C ASN A 2 18.39 -18.01 9.12
N ILE A 3 18.55 -18.67 7.97
CA ILE A 3 18.19 -18.14 6.64
C ILE A 3 16.73 -17.65 6.58
N GLN A 4 15.81 -18.30 7.28
CA GLN A 4 14.41 -17.90 7.36
C GLN A 4 14.24 -16.52 8.00
N LYS A 5 14.95 -16.23 9.09
CA LYS A 5 14.89 -14.92 9.76
C LYS A 5 15.40 -13.81 8.83
N ILE A 6 16.45 -14.09 8.05
CA ILE A 6 16.99 -13.16 7.04
C ILE A 6 15.94 -12.87 5.98
N MET A 7 15.26 -13.90 5.47
CA MET A 7 14.23 -13.75 4.45
C MET A 7 13.06 -12.89 4.93
N PHE A 8 12.55 -13.12 6.14
CA PHE A 8 11.47 -12.30 6.70
C PHE A 8 11.87 -10.85 6.90
N LEU A 9 13.11 -10.60 7.32
CA LEU A 9 13.63 -9.25 7.44
C LEU A 9 13.68 -8.53 6.09
N LYS A 10 14.27 -9.18 5.08
CA LYS A 10 14.32 -8.64 3.73
C LYS A 10 12.93 -8.38 3.20
N LEU A 11 12.02 -9.33 3.33
CA LEU A 11 10.62 -9.18 2.90
C LEU A 11 9.96 -7.98 3.58
N ARG A 12 10.13 -7.83 4.90
CA ARG A 12 9.59 -6.70 5.66
C ARG A 12 10.15 -5.36 5.19
N PHE A 13 11.47 -5.26 4.97
CA PHE A 13 12.09 -4.04 4.46
C PHE A 13 11.67 -3.71 3.04
N VAL A 14 11.58 -4.71 2.16
CA VAL A 14 11.12 -4.52 0.79
C VAL A 14 9.67 -4.03 0.78
N MET A 15 8.79 -4.64 1.58
CA MET A 15 7.42 -4.16 1.72
C MET A 15 7.36 -2.73 2.27
N SER A 16 8.11 -2.42 3.33
CA SER A 16 8.23 -1.06 3.87
C SER A 16 8.64 -0.06 2.78
N PHE A 17 9.66 -0.42 2.00
CA PHE A 17 10.18 0.43 0.93
C PHE A 17 9.13 0.68 -0.15
N ILE A 18 8.35 -0.32 -0.57
CA ILE A 18 7.27 -0.15 -1.56
C ILE A 18 6.27 0.92 -1.10
N PHE A 19 5.79 0.84 0.14
CA PHE A 19 4.81 1.80 0.68
C PHE A 19 5.40 3.20 0.88
N LEU A 20 6.62 3.29 1.43
CA LEU A 20 7.30 4.57 1.63
C LEU A 20 7.66 5.23 0.30
N TRP A 21 8.08 4.45 -0.70
CA TRP A 21 8.40 4.95 -2.03
C TRP A 21 7.16 5.54 -2.70
N ALA A 22 6.04 4.82 -2.68
CA ALA A 22 4.77 5.32 -3.18
C ALA A 22 4.36 6.62 -2.48
N PHE A 23 4.55 6.72 -1.16
CA PHE A 23 4.30 7.94 -0.40
C PHE A 23 5.20 9.09 -0.88
N PHE A 24 6.52 8.89 -0.95
CA PHE A 24 7.45 9.96 -1.31
C PHE A 24 7.31 10.40 -2.77
N ASP A 25 7.12 9.46 -3.70
CA ASP A 25 6.86 9.80 -5.10
C ASP A 25 5.56 10.61 -5.23
N LYS A 26 4.48 10.25 -4.51
CA LYS A 26 3.23 11.02 -4.50
C LYS A 26 3.35 12.36 -3.80
N LEU A 27 4.12 12.43 -2.71
CA LEU A 27 4.30 13.65 -1.93
C LEU A 27 5.06 14.70 -2.73
N PHE A 28 6.19 14.32 -3.33
CA PHE A 28 7.11 15.24 -4.00
C PHE A 28 6.99 15.26 -5.52
N GLY A 29 6.37 14.26 -6.14
CA GLY A 29 6.31 14.11 -7.60
C GLY A 29 7.67 13.83 -8.21
N LEU A 30 8.33 12.75 -7.77
CA LEU A 30 9.71 12.40 -8.16
C LEU A 30 9.84 11.92 -9.62
N GLY A 31 8.72 11.72 -10.32
CA GLY A 31 8.69 11.41 -11.75
C GLY A 31 8.60 9.92 -12.07
N PHE A 32 8.46 9.03 -11.08
CA PHE A 32 8.35 7.59 -11.33
C PHE A 32 6.92 7.20 -11.70
N ALA A 33 5.98 7.36 -10.76
CA ALA A 33 4.56 7.21 -11.02
C ALA A 33 3.86 8.58 -11.02
N THR A 34 4.44 9.56 -10.33
CA THR A 34 3.85 10.89 -10.11
C THR A 34 4.78 11.96 -10.68
N THR A 35 4.32 12.69 -11.69
CA THR A 35 5.04 13.86 -12.22
C THR A 35 5.09 14.97 -11.18
N SER A 36 6.07 15.86 -11.26
CA SER A 36 6.18 17.01 -10.34
C SER A 36 4.89 17.86 -10.29
N SER A 37 4.25 18.11 -11.44
CA SER A 37 2.96 18.81 -11.51
C SER A 37 1.79 18.10 -10.82
N LYS A 38 1.91 16.79 -10.58
CA LYS A 38 0.92 15.95 -9.89
C LYS A 38 1.34 15.61 -8.46
N ALA A 39 2.38 16.26 -7.92
CA ALA A 39 2.80 16.11 -6.54
C ALA A 39 1.70 16.58 -5.57
N TRP A 40 1.53 15.89 -4.45
CA TRP A 40 0.57 16.27 -3.43
C TRP A 40 0.90 17.62 -2.79
N LEU A 41 2.19 17.93 -2.61
CA LEU A 41 2.64 19.25 -2.14
C LEU A 41 2.28 20.39 -3.11
N ASN A 42 2.05 20.09 -4.38
CA ASN A 42 1.60 21.06 -5.38
C ASN A 42 0.06 21.14 -5.46
N GLY A 43 -0.65 20.55 -4.49
CA GLY A 43 -2.11 20.59 -4.39
C GLY A 43 -2.84 19.56 -5.25
N ALA A 44 -2.13 18.65 -5.92
CA ALA A 44 -2.75 17.59 -6.70
C ALA A 44 -3.27 16.46 -5.80
N SER A 45 -4.33 15.78 -6.25
CA SER A 45 -4.91 14.65 -5.52
C SER A 45 -4.11 13.35 -5.76
N PRO A 46 -3.55 12.70 -4.72
CA PRO A 46 -2.77 11.46 -4.84
C PRO A 46 -3.59 10.24 -5.29
N THR A 47 -4.91 10.24 -5.08
CA THR A 47 -5.79 9.11 -5.40
C THR A 47 -6.61 9.30 -6.67
N THR A 48 -6.90 10.54 -7.07
CA THR A 48 -7.80 10.83 -8.21
C THR A 48 -7.39 10.11 -9.49
N GLY A 49 -6.10 10.12 -9.85
CA GLY A 49 -5.63 9.46 -11.08
C GLY A 49 -5.94 7.95 -11.12
N PHE A 50 -5.88 7.28 -9.97
CA PHE A 50 -6.27 5.87 -9.86
C PHE A 50 -7.80 5.74 -9.86
N LEU A 51 -8.48 6.49 -8.98
CA LEU A 51 -9.92 6.37 -8.76
C LEU A 51 -10.78 6.79 -9.95
N SER A 52 -10.31 7.67 -10.83
CA SER A 52 -11.06 8.08 -12.03
C SER A 52 -10.56 7.43 -13.32
N GLY A 53 -9.30 6.98 -13.36
CA GLY A 53 -8.65 6.52 -14.59
C GLY A 53 -8.38 5.03 -14.68
N ALA A 54 -8.19 4.35 -13.54
CA ALA A 54 -7.80 2.93 -13.50
C ALA A 54 -8.93 2.00 -13.06
N VAL A 55 -9.87 2.50 -12.26
CA VAL A 55 -11.00 1.74 -11.71
C VAL A 55 -11.91 1.21 -12.83
N LYS A 56 -12.38 -0.02 -12.67
CA LYS A 56 -13.26 -0.69 -13.64
C LYS A 56 -14.15 -1.74 -12.98
N GLY A 57 -15.12 -2.25 -13.73
CA GLY A 57 -16.05 -3.27 -13.25
C GLY A 57 -17.29 -2.70 -12.54
N PRO A 58 -18.11 -3.55 -11.90
CA PRO A 58 -19.43 -3.18 -11.38
C PRO A 58 -19.37 -2.20 -10.21
N LEU A 59 -18.25 -2.13 -9.49
CA LEU A 59 -18.07 -1.22 -8.36
C LEU A 59 -17.52 0.15 -8.78
N ALA A 60 -17.22 0.36 -10.06
CA ALA A 60 -16.61 1.60 -10.54
C ALA A 60 -17.34 2.89 -10.12
N PRO A 61 -18.69 2.97 -10.17
CA PRO A 61 -19.39 4.18 -9.72
C PRO A 61 -19.10 4.56 -8.26
N ILE A 62 -18.95 3.57 -7.38
CA ILE A 62 -18.65 3.79 -5.96
C ILE A 62 -17.25 4.40 -5.83
N PHE A 63 -16.24 3.82 -6.46
CA PHE A 63 -14.87 4.31 -6.35
C PHE A 63 -14.65 5.61 -7.10
N HIS A 64 -15.31 5.83 -8.24
CA HIS A 64 -15.28 7.11 -8.95
C HIS A 64 -15.85 8.25 -8.09
N SER A 65 -16.87 7.98 -7.27
CA SER A 65 -17.43 8.98 -6.35
C SER A 65 -16.46 9.42 -5.23
N LEU A 66 -15.41 8.64 -4.98
CA LEU A 66 -14.36 8.96 -4.02
C LEU A 66 -13.21 9.77 -4.65
N ALA A 67 -13.16 9.89 -5.98
CA ALA A 67 -12.13 10.65 -6.67
C ALA A 67 -12.23 12.15 -6.33
N GLY A 68 -11.09 12.78 -6.03
CA GLY A 68 -11.03 14.20 -5.65
C GLY A 68 -11.49 14.52 -4.24
N VAL A 69 -11.89 13.52 -3.45
CA VAL A 69 -12.32 13.72 -2.07
C VAL A 69 -11.10 13.86 -1.16
N ALA A 70 -10.90 15.06 -0.59
CA ALA A 70 -9.71 15.38 0.19
C ALA A 70 -9.46 14.42 1.37
N ILE A 71 -10.50 13.98 2.07
CA ILE A 71 -10.31 13.03 3.19
C ILE A 71 -9.80 11.67 2.71
N VAL A 72 -10.15 11.23 1.50
CA VAL A 72 -9.66 9.98 0.90
C VAL A 72 -8.17 10.11 0.57
N ASP A 73 -7.76 11.26 0.04
CA ASP A 73 -6.34 11.57 -0.21
C ASP A 73 -5.50 11.55 1.06
N TRP A 74 -5.96 12.19 2.13
CA TRP A 74 -5.29 12.19 3.42
C TRP A 74 -5.20 10.79 4.03
N LEU A 75 -6.30 10.04 4.04
CA LEU A 75 -6.32 8.67 4.56
C LEU A 75 -5.39 7.75 3.78
N PHE A 76 -5.35 7.88 2.44
CA PHE A 76 -4.46 7.09 1.61
C PHE A 76 -2.99 7.42 1.89
N MET A 77 -2.63 8.71 1.91
CA MET A 77 -1.25 9.14 2.14
C MET A 77 -0.75 8.81 3.55
N LEU A 78 -1.57 9.08 4.58
CA LEU A 78 -1.24 8.69 5.95
C LEU A 78 -1.18 7.17 6.10
N GLY A 79 -2.04 6.44 5.39
CA GLY A 79 -2.00 4.98 5.31
C GLY A 79 -0.66 4.48 4.76
N LEU A 80 -0.22 4.97 3.60
CA LEU A 80 1.07 4.59 3.00
C LEU A 80 2.23 4.84 3.96
N LEU A 81 2.28 6.04 4.56
CA LEU A 81 3.33 6.40 5.50
C LEU A 81 3.29 5.51 6.76
N PHE A 82 2.10 5.30 7.33
CA PHE A 82 1.92 4.48 8.53
C PHE A 82 2.35 3.03 8.30
N ILE A 83 1.91 2.41 7.20
CA ILE A 83 2.30 1.05 6.83
C ILE A 83 3.82 0.98 6.65
N GLY A 84 4.38 1.91 5.86
CA GLY A 84 5.80 2.01 5.60
C GLY A 84 6.66 2.07 6.86
N LEU A 85 6.34 3.00 7.79
CA LEU A 85 7.13 3.22 9.01
C LEU A 85 7.00 2.08 10.02
N THR A 86 5.80 1.54 10.22
CA THR A 86 5.57 0.42 11.16
C THR A 86 6.31 -0.84 10.69
N LEU A 87 6.31 -1.11 9.38
CA LEU A 87 7.10 -2.18 8.79
C LEU A 87 8.60 -1.89 8.90
N LEU A 88 9.06 -0.64 8.81
CA LEU A 88 10.46 -0.27 8.92
C LEU A 88 11.01 -0.52 10.33
N PHE A 89 10.41 0.12 11.33
CA PHE A 89 10.92 0.16 12.71
C PHE A 89 10.69 -1.12 13.52
N ASN A 90 10.01 -2.12 12.94
CA ASN A 90 9.65 -3.36 13.62
C ASN A 90 8.78 -3.15 14.87
N LYS A 91 8.13 -2.00 14.97
CA LYS A 91 7.26 -1.62 16.07
C LYS A 91 5.87 -1.40 15.49
N TYR A 92 4.88 -2.06 16.07
CA TYR A 92 3.49 -2.02 15.58
C TYR A 92 3.28 -2.65 14.19
N VAL A 93 4.14 -3.59 13.77
CA VAL A 93 4.03 -4.30 12.48
C VAL A 93 2.64 -4.90 12.26
N LEU A 94 2.01 -5.45 13.30
CA LEU A 94 0.64 -5.96 13.23
C LEU A 94 -0.35 -4.90 12.72
N TRP A 95 -0.32 -3.70 13.30
CA TRP A 95 -1.24 -2.62 12.94
C TRP A 95 -0.97 -2.09 11.54
N GLY A 96 0.31 -1.91 11.19
CA GLY A 96 0.72 -1.56 9.83
C GLY A 96 0.26 -2.57 8.79
N ALA A 97 0.44 -3.87 9.09
CA ALA A 97 0.02 -4.94 8.21
C ALA A 97 -1.50 -4.98 8.03
N VAL A 98 -2.29 -4.81 9.10
CA VAL A 98 -3.76 -4.74 8.99
C VAL A 98 -4.20 -3.57 8.13
N ALA A 99 -3.65 -2.37 8.35
CA ALA A 99 -3.94 -1.20 7.52
C ALA A 99 -3.58 -1.43 6.05
N GLY A 100 -2.41 -2.03 5.79
CA GLY A 100 -1.96 -2.35 4.44
C GLY A 100 -2.82 -3.41 3.76
N ILE A 101 -3.26 -4.44 4.48
CA ILE A 101 -4.19 -5.45 3.92
C ILE A 101 -5.49 -4.77 3.49
N ILE A 102 -6.08 -3.93 4.35
CA ILE A 102 -7.31 -3.20 4.03
C ILE A 102 -7.10 -2.35 2.78
N MET A 103 -6.00 -1.58 2.71
CA MET A 103 -5.68 -0.76 1.55
C MET A 103 -5.53 -1.59 0.27
N MET A 104 -4.76 -2.69 0.30
CA MET A 104 -4.56 -3.55 -0.87
C MET A 104 -5.86 -4.20 -1.34
N VAL A 105 -6.69 -4.69 -0.41
CA VAL A 105 -8.00 -5.28 -0.75
C VAL A 105 -8.93 -4.25 -1.37
N LEU A 106 -8.96 -3.01 -0.85
CA LEU A 106 -9.76 -1.94 -1.43
C LEU A 106 -9.28 -1.58 -2.85
N MET A 107 -7.96 -1.50 -3.07
CA MET A 107 -7.41 -1.26 -4.40
C MET A 107 -7.73 -2.39 -5.38
N TRP A 108 -7.64 -3.64 -4.94
CA TRP A 108 -8.03 -4.81 -5.73
C TRP A 108 -9.53 -4.78 -6.09
N LEU A 109 -10.41 -4.48 -5.12
CA LEU A 109 -11.85 -4.33 -5.34
C LEU A 109 -12.18 -3.21 -6.33
N ALA A 110 -11.38 -2.16 -6.36
CA ALA A 110 -11.56 -1.05 -7.30
C ALA A 110 -11.22 -1.44 -8.75
N LEU A 111 -10.34 -2.42 -8.94
CA LEU A 111 -9.94 -2.89 -10.28
C LEU A 111 -10.75 -4.08 -10.78
N LEU A 112 -11.43 -4.81 -9.88
CA LEU A 112 -12.26 -6.01 -10.08
C LEU A 112 -12.16 -6.65 -11.49
N PHE A 113 -11.54 -7.85 -11.56
CA PHE A 113 -10.99 -8.49 -12.75
C PHE A 113 -9.73 -7.78 -13.29
N PRO A 114 -8.57 -7.98 -12.65
CA PRO A 114 -7.29 -7.43 -13.10
C PRO A 114 -7.03 -7.69 -14.58
N ALA A 115 -6.30 -6.78 -15.24
CA ALA A 115 -6.12 -6.82 -16.70
C ALA A 115 -5.49 -8.14 -17.21
N ASN A 116 -4.63 -8.75 -16.39
CA ASN A 116 -3.80 -9.88 -16.80
C ASN A 116 -4.24 -11.21 -16.17
N ASN A 117 -5.14 -11.19 -15.19
CA ASN A 117 -5.60 -12.37 -14.47
C ASN A 117 -6.99 -12.10 -13.89
N PRO A 118 -7.94 -13.06 -13.94
CA PRO A 118 -9.29 -12.83 -13.45
C PRO A 118 -9.37 -12.53 -11.94
N LEU A 119 -8.37 -12.93 -11.14
CA LEU A 119 -8.44 -12.83 -9.68
C LEU A 119 -7.18 -12.28 -9.03
N ILE A 120 -5.99 -12.68 -9.48
CA ILE A 120 -4.74 -12.42 -8.74
C ILE A 120 -3.92 -11.33 -9.43
N ASP A 121 -3.63 -10.28 -8.68
CA ASP A 121 -2.64 -9.27 -9.02
C ASP A 121 -1.68 -9.01 -7.85
N GLU A 122 -0.83 -8.00 -8.00
CA GLU A 122 0.11 -7.57 -6.97
C GLU A 122 -0.54 -7.18 -5.65
N HIS A 123 -1.75 -6.61 -5.65
CA HIS A 123 -2.44 -6.22 -4.42
C HIS A 123 -2.77 -7.43 -3.55
N ILE A 124 -3.26 -8.51 -4.16
CA ILE A 124 -3.51 -9.77 -3.43
C ILE A 124 -2.21 -10.37 -2.91
N VAL A 125 -1.14 -10.38 -3.71
CA VAL A 125 0.17 -10.88 -3.28
C VAL A 125 0.69 -10.07 -2.09
N TYR A 126 0.59 -8.74 -2.14
CA TYR A 126 1.02 -7.86 -1.06
C TYR A 126 0.17 -8.03 0.20
N ALA A 127 -1.15 -8.20 0.06
CA ALA A 127 -2.04 -8.49 1.18
C ALA A 127 -1.64 -9.80 1.89
N LEU A 128 -1.32 -10.86 1.14
CA LEU A 128 -0.87 -12.14 1.71
C LEU A 128 0.49 -12.02 2.40
N VAL A 129 1.43 -11.27 1.82
CA VAL A 129 2.73 -11.00 2.46
C VAL A 129 2.55 -10.22 3.76
N LEU A 130 1.69 -9.20 3.78
CA LEU A 130 1.37 -8.45 5.00
C LEU A 130 0.71 -9.34 6.04
N ALA A 131 -0.21 -10.22 5.65
CA ALA A 131 -0.84 -11.18 6.57
C ALA A 131 0.20 -12.12 7.18
N LEU A 132 1.16 -12.60 6.38
CA LEU A 132 2.27 -13.41 6.86
C LEU A 132 3.14 -12.64 7.87
N LEU A 133 3.51 -11.38 7.57
CA LEU A 133 4.26 -10.53 8.49
C LEU A 133 3.48 -10.23 9.78
N ALA A 134 2.15 -10.03 9.70
CA ALA A 134 1.28 -9.85 10.86
C ALA A 134 1.32 -11.08 11.79
N ILE A 135 1.18 -12.29 11.22
CA ILE A 135 1.23 -13.55 11.97
C ILE A 135 2.61 -13.72 12.63
N LYS A 136 3.70 -13.48 11.90
CA LYS A 136 5.06 -13.56 12.43
C LYS A 136 5.33 -12.54 13.53
N SER A 137 4.80 -11.31 13.37
CA SER A 137 4.88 -10.26 14.40
C SER A 137 4.18 -10.70 15.69
N LYS A 138 2.95 -11.21 15.57
CA LYS A 138 2.15 -11.66 16.72
C LYS A 138 2.83 -12.79 17.51
N LYS A 139 3.57 -13.67 16.82
CA LYS A 139 4.35 -14.75 17.45
C LYS A 139 5.70 -14.29 18.03
N GLY A 140 6.07 -13.01 17.89
CA GLY A 140 7.37 -12.50 18.30
C GLY A 140 8.54 -12.94 17.42
N GLU A 141 8.27 -13.63 16.30
CA GLU A 141 9.27 -14.26 15.44
C GLU A 141 9.99 -13.27 14.51
N LEU A 142 9.56 -12.01 14.49
CA LEU A 142 10.24 -10.92 13.79
C LEU A 142 11.30 -10.21 14.66
N SER A 143 11.38 -10.54 15.95
CA SER A 143 12.38 -10.00 16.86
C SER A 143 13.67 -10.81 16.79
N TYR A 144 14.80 -10.11 16.81
CA TYR A 144 16.15 -10.70 16.81
C TYR A 144 16.68 -11.06 18.19
N ARG A 145 15.83 -10.93 19.22
CA ARG A 145 16.17 -11.40 20.57
C ARG A 145 16.10 -12.91 20.66
#